data_AF-A0A931VCW0-F1
#
_entry.id   AF-A0A931VCW0-F1
#
_cell.length_a   1.000
_cell.length_b   1.000
_cell.length_c   1.000
_cell.angle_alpha   90.00
_cell.angle_beta   90.00
_cell.angle_gamma   90.00
#
_symmetry.space_group_name_H-M   'P 1'
#
loop_
_entity.id
_entity.type
_entity.pdbx_description
1 polymer ?
#
loop_
_entity_poly.entity_id
_entity_poly.type
_entity_poly.pdbx_seq_one_letter_code
_entity_poly.pdbx_strand_id
1 'polypeptide(L)'
;MDKKDEKQVSINLNLDTTPILYTDNIFMTTNEDGVVLDFGQKIGATNQLRIVARMGMSREHAKKFLKEFGNLLAMTEGRKQTGEGKN
;
A
#
# COMPACT_ATOMS: atom_id res chain seq x y z
N MET A 1 23.85 -32.37 -8.77
CA MET A 1 23.12 -31.31 -8.06
C MET A 1 22.09 -30.78 -9.04
N ASP A 2 20.85 -31.25 -8.94
CA ASP A 2 19.75 -30.82 -9.82
C ASP A 2 19.35 -29.38 -9.49
N LYS A 3 19.59 -28.47 -10.43
CA LYS A 3 18.99 -27.14 -10.40
C LYS A 3 17.49 -27.33 -10.67
N LYS A 4 16.67 -27.20 -9.62
CA LYS A 4 15.22 -27.05 -9.78
C LYS A 4 14.99 -25.75 -10.53
N ASP A 5 14.60 -25.86 -11.79
CA ASP A 5 14.07 -24.73 -12.55
C ASP A 5 12.82 -24.22 -11.84
N GLU A 6 12.95 -23.09 -11.14
CA GLU A 6 11.82 -22.34 -10.60
C GLU A 6 10.97 -21.91 -11.80
N LYS A 7 9.89 -22.65 -12.07
CA LYS A 7 8.90 -22.28 -13.08
C LYS A 7 8.35 -20.91 -12.72
N GLN A 8 8.80 -19.90 -13.43
CA GLN A 8 8.31 -18.54 -13.31
C GLN A 8 6.87 -18.53 -13.82
N VAL A 9 5.91 -18.69 -12.90
CA VAL A 9 4.49 -18.71 -13.23
C VAL A 9 4.12 -17.30 -13.69
N SER A 10 3.89 -17.10 -14.98
CA SER A 10 3.35 -15.85 -15.50
C SER A 10 1.83 -15.85 -15.33
N ILE A 11 1.33 -15.03 -14.41
CA ILE A 11 -0.10 -14.90 -14.17
C ILE A 11 -0.62 -13.78 -15.07
N ASN A 12 -1.43 -14.13 -16.07
CA ASN A 12 -2.10 -13.14 -16.92
C ASN A 12 -3.41 -12.70 -16.24
N LEU A 13 -3.42 -11.51 -15.64
CA LEU A 13 -4.61 -10.92 -15.02
C LEU A 13 -5.17 -9.82 -15.91
N ASN A 14 -6.50 -9.85 -16.10
CA ASN A 14 -7.20 -8.73 -16.71
C ASN A 14 -7.35 -7.61 -15.67
N LEU A 15 -6.71 -6.49 -15.94
CA LEU A 15 -6.57 -5.36 -15.01
C LEU A 15 -7.87 -4.59 -14.78
N ASP A 16 -8.79 -4.62 -15.75
CA ASP A 16 -10.04 -3.85 -15.73
C ASP A 16 -11.13 -4.53 -14.90
N THR A 17 -10.98 -5.84 -14.67
CA THR A 17 -12.01 -6.68 -14.02
C THR A 17 -11.55 -7.27 -12.70
N THR A 18 -10.24 -7.25 -12.41
CA THR A 18 -9.71 -7.81 -11.17
C THR A 18 -9.74 -6.76 -10.06
N PRO A 19 -10.54 -6.96 -9.00
CA PRO A 19 -10.63 -6.02 -7.89
C PRO A 19 -9.30 -5.94 -7.13
N ILE A 20 -8.93 -4.72 -6.72
CA ILE A 20 -7.78 -4.47 -5.87
C ILE A 20 -8.19 -4.84 -4.44
N LEU A 21 -7.57 -5.87 -3.88
CA LEU A 21 -7.96 -6.39 -2.56
C LEU A 21 -7.17 -5.73 -1.42
N TYR A 22 -5.90 -5.42 -1.66
CA TYR A 22 -4.99 -4.84 -0.67
C TYR A 22 -3.75 -4.25 -1.35
N THR A 23 -3.00 -3.43 -0.61
CA THR A 23 -1.68 -2.95 -1.03
C THR A 23 -0.60 -3.59 -0.17
N ASP A 24 0.44 -4.13 -0.80
CA ASP A 24 1.59 -4.71 -0.11
C ASP A 24 2.73 -3.71 0.09
N ASN A 25 2.95 -2.85 -0.90
CA ASN A 25 4.09 -1.95 -0.94
C ASN A 25 3.65 -0.57 -1.41
N ILE A 26 4.29 0.47 -0.89
CA ILE A 26 4.10 1.85 -1.36
C ILE A 26 5.46 2.38 -1.77
N PHE A 27 5.61 2.75 -3.03
CA PHE A 27 6.81 3.40 -3.56
C PHE A 27 6.56 4.89 -3.59
N MET A 28 7.42 5.65 -2.92
CA MET A 28 7.26 7.09 -2.81
C MET A 28 8.41 7.77 -3.55
N THR A 29 8.06 8.60 -4.53
CA THR A 29 9.03 9.42 -5.27
C THR A 29 8.72 10.88 -5.01
N THR A 30 9.73 11.69 -4.73
CA THR A 30 9.56 13.12 -4.43
C THR A 30 10.52 13.92 -5.29
N ASN A 31 10.06 15.07 -5.77
CA ASN A 31 10.89 16.07 -6.44
C ASN A 31 10.59 17.48 -5.86
N GLU A 32 11.10 18.52 -6.52
CA GLU A 32 10.90 19.90 -6.09
C GLU A 32 9.42 20.33 -6.18
N ASP A 33 8.66 19.77 -7.12
CA ASP A 33 7.27 20.16 -7.37
C ASP A 33 6.25 19.37 -6.55
N GLY A 34 6.55 18.11 -6.23
CA GLY A 34 5.55 17.21 -5.66
C GLY A 34 6.05 15.85 -5.22
N VAL A 35 5.07 15.02 -4.85
CA VAL A 35 5.24 13.66 -4.35
C VAL A 35 4.31 12.75 -5.14
N VAL A 36 4.80 11.58 -5.52
CA VAL A 36 4.03 10.51 -6.14
C VAL A 36 4.12 9.27 -5.26
N LEU A 37 2.97 8.71 -4.95
CA LEU A 37 2.79 7.46 -4.21
C LEU A 37 2.28 6.39 -5.17
N ASP A 38 3.06 5.34 -5.36
CA ASP A 38 2.73 4.18 -6.18
C ASP A 38 2.40 3.01 -5.25
N PHE A 39 1.12 2.67 -5.16
CA PHE A 39 0.61 1.56 -4.36
C PHE A 39 0.73 0.29 -5.20
N GLY A 40 1.51 -0.66 -4.72
CA GLY A 40 1.81 -1.92 -5.37
C GLY A 40 1.20 -3.12 -4.65
N GLN A 41 0.67 -4.07 -5.43
CA GLN A 41 0.19 -5.37 -4.98
C GLN A 41 1.00 -6.48 -5.68
N LYS A 42 1.44 -7.49 -4.93
CA LYS A 42 2.10 -8.67 -5.50
C LYS A 42 1.06 -9.57 -6.16
N ILE A 43 1.41 -10.14 -7.31
CA ILE A 43 0.53 -11.03 -8.05
C ILE A 43 0.91 -12.50 -7.77
N GLY A 44 0.05 -13.20 -7.02
CA GLY A 44 0.22 -14.61 -6.69
C GLY A 44 1.53 -14.94 -5.97
N ALA A 45 2.08 -16.14 -6.20
CA ALA A 45 3.38 -16.57 -5.65
C ALA A 45 4.59 -16.02 -6.44
N THR A 46 4.39 -15.01 -7.27
CA THR A 46 5.44 -14.45 -8.11
C THR A 46 6.09 -13.25 -7.43
N ASN A 47 7.34 -12.95 -7.80
CA ASN A 47 8.01 -11.72 -7.39
C ASN A 47 7.59 -10.49 -8.22
N GLN A 48 6.51 -10.60 -9.01
CA GLN A 48 6.02 -9.50 -9.82
C GLN A 48 5.12 -8.60 -8.97
N LEU A 49 5.51 -7.33 -8.88
CA LEU A 49 4.75 -6.28 -8.25
C LEU A 49 3.99 -5.48 -9.32
N ARG A 50 2.69 -5.31 -9.11
CA ARG A 50 1.84 -4.48 -9.96
C ARG A 50 1.45 -3.21 -9.24
N ILE A 51 1.60 -2.05 -9.87
CA ILE A 51 1.01 -0.81 -9.38
C ILE A 51 -0.50 -0.85 -9.62
N VAL A 52 -1.25 -0.72 -8.54
CA VAL A 52 -2.72 -0.78 -8.52
C VAL A 52 -3.35 0.59 -8.33
N ALA A 53 -2.65 1.53 -7.70
CA ALA A 53 -3.06 2.91 -7.60
C ALA A 53 -1.84 3.84 -7.62
N ARG A 54 -2.01 5.03 -8.20
CA ARG A 54 -1.02 6.10 -8.20
C ARG A 54 -1.67 7.38 -7.69
N MET A 55 -1.07 8.00 -6.69
CA MET A 55 -1.51 9.27 -6.15
C MET A 55 -0.39 10.30 -6.30
N GLY A 56 -0.64 11.34 -7.10
CA GLY A 56 0.25 12.49 -7.21
C GLY A 56 -0.28 13.66 -6.39
N MET A 57 0.61 14.33 -5.67
CA MET A 57 0.29 15.50 -4.85
C MET A 57 1.37 16.57 -5.01
N SER A 58 0.99 17.84 -4.99
CA SER A 58 1.98 18.91 -4.78
C SER A 58 2.55 18.82 -3.36
N ARG A 59 3.72 19.42 -3.11
CA ARG A 59 4.36 19.36 -1.79
C ARG A 59 3.47 19.89 -0.66
N GLU A 60 2.71 20.95 -0.92
CA GLU A 60 1.79 21.53 0.06
C GLU A 60 0.61 20.60 0.36
N HIS A 61 0.07 19.92 -0.65
CA HIS A 61 -0.96 18.90 -0.43
C HIS A 61 -0.41 17.69 0.33
N ALA A 62 0.80 17.23 0.00
CA ALA A 62 1.44 16.12 0.69
C ALA A 62 1.68 16.42 2.18
N LYS A 63 2.08 17.66 2.55
CA LYS A 63 2.21 18.09 3.95
C LYS A 63 0.87 18.07 4.71
N LYS A 64 -0.20 18.59 4.09
CA LYS A 64 -1.55 18.57 4.68
C LYS A 64 -2.05 17.15 4.84
N PHE A 65 -1.87 16.32 3.83
CA PHE A 65 -2.19 14.89 3.87
C PHE A 65 -1.48 14.19 5.02
N LEU A 66 -0.17 14.37 5.17
CA LEU A 66 0.61 13.77 6.25
C LEU A 66 0.09 14.18 7.64
N LYS A 67 -0.25 15.47 7.81
CA LYS A 67 -0.81 15.98 9.07
C LYS A 67 -2.12 15.28 9.43
N GLU A 68 -3.08 15.25 8.51
CA GLU A 68 -4.37 14.62 8.78
C GLU A 68 -4.25 13.10 8.93
N PHE A 69 -3.37 12.47 8.15
CA PHE A 69 -3.08 11.05 8.28
C PHE A 69 -2.54 10.71 9.68
N GLY A 70 -1.59 11.50 10.19
CA GLY A 70 -1.06 11.33 11.55
C GLY A 70 -2.13 11.55 12.64
N ASN A 71 -2.98 12.57 12.49
CA ASN A 71 -4.08 12.83 13.42
C ASN A 71 -5.04 11.64 13.50
N LEU A 72 -5.44 11.08 12.35
CA LEU A 72 -6.35 9.95 12.30
C LEU A 72 -5.75 8.70 12.97
N LEU A 73 -4.47 8.41 12.73
CA LEU A 73 -3.79 7.29 13.39
C LEU A 73 -3.77 7.46 14.91
N ALA A 74 -3.38 8.63 15.40
CA ALA A 74 -3.33 8.92 16.84
C ALA A 74 -4.71 8.76 17.52
N MET A 75 -5.80 9.14 16.83
CA MET A 75 -7.17 8.98 17.33
C MET A 75 -7.59 7.51 17.47
N THR A 76 -7.03 6.61 16.67
CA THR A 76 -7.33 5.17 16.75
C THR A 76 -6.54 4.45 17.83
N GLU A 77 -5.30 4.89 18.11
CA GLU A 77 -4.45 4.29 19.15
C GLU A 77 -4.96 4.58 20.56
N GLY A 78 -5.59 5.74 20.77
CA GLY A 78 -6.20 6.14 22.05
C GLY A 78 -7.52 5.45 22.40
N ARG A 79 -8.11 4.65 21.48
CA ARG A 79 -9.38 3.92 21.69
C ARG A 79 -9.20 2.45 22.06
N LYS A 80 -8.13 2.10 22.78
CA LYS A 80 -8.08 0.82 23.52
C LYS A 80 -8.99 0.92 24.75
N GLN A 81 -10.29 0.93 24.53
CA GLN A 81 -11.27 0.76 25.61
C GLN A 81 -11.31 -0.74 25.92
N THR A 82 -10.47 -1.18 26.87
CA THR A 82 -10.59 -2.52 27.44
C THR A 82 -11.90 -2.57 28.23
N GLY A 83 -12.84 -3.38 27.75
CA GLY A 83 -14.04 -3.71 28.48
C GLY A 83 -13.72 -4.48 29.77
N GLU A 84 -14.46 -4.10 30.80
CA GLU A 84 -14.87 -4.84 32.00
C GLU A 84 -13.91 -5.02 33.19
N GLY A 85 -14.43 -4.61 34.36
CA GLY A 85 -14.03 -5.16 35.64
C GLY A 85 -14.41 -4.33 36.87
N LYS A 86 -15.69 -4.20 37.20
CA LYS A 86 -16.29 -4.87 38.39
C LYS A 86 -17.66 -4.31 38.80
N ASN A 87 -18.51 -5.29 39.12
CA ASN A 87 -19.76 -5.25 39.88
C ASN A 87 -19.73 -4.36 41.12
#